data_AF-A0A3P6SVF0-F1
#
_entry.id   AF-A0A3P6SVF0-F1
#
_cell.length_a   1.000
_cell.length_b   1.000
_cell.length_c   1.000
_cell.angle_alpha   90.00
_cell.angle_beta   90.00
_cell.angle_gamma   90.00
#
_symmetry.space_group_name_H-M   'P 1'
#
loop_
_entity.id
_entity.type
_entity.pdbx_description
1 polymer ?
#
loop_
_entity_poly.entity_id
_entity_poly.type
_entity_poly.pdbx_seq_one_letter_code
_entity_poly.pdbx_strand_id
1 'polypeptide(L)'
;MGGTSVISSSSGGMITTTIGGRTYTAQIPLASSISTQSSTFTNNNGQLEERVAVTINGDTTVYSTINGQTTVTDGQGNPRPDGGPFHVGAQQRFTQRRF
;
A
#
# COMPACT_ATOMS: atom_id res chain seq x y z
N MET A 1 14.28 6.53 14.77
CA MET A 1 14.21 6.34 13.30
C MET A 1 12.81 6.72 12.89
N GLY A 2 12.67 7.83 12.14
CA GLY A 2 11.39 8.50 11.92
C GLY A 2 10.55 7.79 10.89
N GLY A 3 9.42 7.22 11.30
CA GLY A 3 8.32 6.94 10.39
C GLY A 3 7.70 8.27 9.99
N THR A 4 7.83 8.65 8.73
CA THR A 4 7.04 9.75 8.18
C THR A 4 5.61 9.26 8.10
N SER A 5 4.77 9.64 9.07
CA SER A 5 3.33 9.42 9.00
C SER A 5 2.77 10.27 7.86
N VAL A 6 2.55 9.69 6.69
CA VAL A 6 1.81 10.38 5.62
C VAL A 6 0.34 10.37 6.03
N ILE A 7 -0.13 11.49 6.58
CA ILE A 7 -1.54 11.69 6.91
C ILE A 7 -2.28 11.90 5.59
N SER A 8 -2.93 10.87 5.09
CA SER A 8 -3.88 10.95 3.98
C SER A 8 -5.21 11.47 4.52
N SER A 9 -5.42 12.78 4.52
CA SER A 9 -6.71 13.38 4.86
C SER A 9 -7.77 12.97 3.82
N SER A 10 -8.84 12.32 4.27
CA SER A 10 -9.99 12.00 3.43
C SER A 10 -10.97 13.19 3.41
N SER A 11 -10.92 14.05 2.40
CA SER A 11 -12.06 14.88 2.05
C SER A 11 -12.76 14.26 0.83
N GLY A 12 -13.93 13.66 1.05
CA GLY A 12 -14.80 13.24 -0.05
C GLY A 12 -14.65 11.81 -0.59
N GLY A 13 -14.29 10.82 0.24
CA GLY A 13 -14.35 9.41 -0.18
C GLY A 13 -13.21 8.95 -1.09
N MET A 14 -12.10 9.69 -1.12
CA MET A 14 -10.85 9.24 -1.75
C MET A 14 -9.74 9.19 -0.71
N ILE A 15 -8.89 8.17 -0.82
CA ILE A 15 -7.63 8.06 -0.08
C ILE A 15 -6.48 8.13 -1.07
N THR A 16 -5.44 8.87 -0.72
CA THR A 16 -4.23 8.99 -1.53
C THR A 16 -3.02 8.66 -0.67
N THR A 17 -2.18 7.72 -1.11
CA THR A 17 -0.98 7.32 -0.39
C THR A 17 0.16 7.04 -1.35
N THR A 18 1.39 7.10 -0.86
CA THR A 18 2.59 6.79 -1.65
C THR A 18 3.14 5.44 -1.23
N ILE A 19 3.30 4.53 -2.18
CA ILE A 19 3.80 3.16 -1.99
C ILE A 19 4.90 2.92 -3.03
N GLY A 20 6.10 2.55 -2.61
CA GLY A 20 7.23 2.29 -3.50
C GLY A 20 7.63 3.53 -4.30
N GLY A 21 7.47 4.72 -3.74
CA GLY A 21 7.70 5.99 -4.45
C GLY A 21 6.64 6.36 -5.51
N ARG A 22 5.54 5.61 -5.62
CA ARG A 22 4.41 5.90 -6.51
C ARG A 22 3.18 6.31 -5.72
N THR A 23 2.52 7.38 -6.13
CA THR A 23 1.26 7.82 -5.51
C THR A 23 0.09 7.04 -6.09
N TYR A 24 -0.72 6.46 -5.22
CA TYR A 24 -1.94 5.73 -5.54
C TYR A 24 -3.15 6.42 -4.92
N THR A 25 -4.27 6.38 -5.63
CA THR A 25 -5.55 6.87 -5.14
C THR A 25 -6.58 5.76 -5.21
N ALA A 26 -7.36 5.59 -4.15
CA ALA A 26 -8.45 4.63 -4.10
C ALA A 26 -9.74 5.32 -3.63
N GLN A 27 -10.85 4.91 -4.22
CA GLN A 27 -12.18 5.36 -3.82
C GLN A 27 -12.68 4.49 -2.69
N ILE A 28 -13.20 5.12 -1.65
CA ILE A 28 -13.71 4.46 -0.45
C ILE A 28 -15.10 4.99 -0.10
N PRO A 29 -15.93 4.20 0.59
CA PRO A 29 -17.24 4.66 1.07
C PRO A 29 -17.11 5.88 1.98
N LEU A 30 -18.05 6.82 1.86
CA LEU A 30 -18.17 7.94 2.80
C LEU A 30 -18.38 7.41 4.23
N ALA A 31 -17.81 8.08 5.22
CA ALA A 31 -17.78 7.69 6.65
C ALA A 31 -16.88 6.48 7.00
N SER A 32 -15.89 6.16 6.17
CA SER A 32 -14.91 5.13 6.54
C SER A 32 -13.84 5.66 7.51
N SER A 33 -13.47 4.86 8.51
CA SER A 33 -12.31 5.13 9.37
C SER A 33 -11.04 4.66 8.69
N ILE A 34 -10.08 5.57 8.50
CA ILE A 34 -8.85 5.32 7.76
C ILE A 34 -7.66 5.56 8.67
N SER A 35 -6.74 4.61 8.69
CA SER A 35 -5.43 4.78 9.31
C SER A 35 -4.37 4.34 8.31
N THR A 36 -3.37 5.19 8.10
CA THR A 36 -2.22 4.88 7.25
C THR A 36 -0.96 5.00 8.09
N GLN A 37 -0.09 4.01 7.98
CA GLN A 37 1.20 3.98 8.66
C GLN A 37 2.27 3.60 7.65
N SER A 38 3.33 4.40 7.56
CA SER A 38 4.47 4.13 6.71
C SER A 38 5.72 4.00 7.55
N SER A 39 6.56 3.03 7.22
CA SER A 39 7.81 2.74 7.90
C SER A 39 8.83 2.24 6.90
N THR A 40 10.05 2.77 7.00
CA THR A 40 11.17 2.32 6.18
C THR A 40 12.24 1.78 7.10
N PHE A 41 12.71 0.56 6.85
CA PHE A 41 13.74 -0.08 7.67
C PHE A 41 14.59 -1.01 6.80
N THR A 42 15.76 -1.38 7.31
CA THR A 42 16.60 -2.41 6.67
C THR A 42 16.15 -3.77 7.19
N ASN A 43 15.76 -4.68 6.29
CA ASN A 43 15.36 -6.02 6.66
C ASN A 43 16.56 -6.91 7.04
N ASN A 44 16.29 -8.14 7.51
CA ASN A 44 17.34 -9.09 7.91
C ASN A 44 18.31 -9.49 6.79
N ASN A 45 17.93 -9.24 5.52
CA ASN A 45 18.78 -9.48 4.35
C ASN A 45 19.63 -8.24 3.97
N GLY A 46 19.63 -7.19 4.79
CA GLY A 46 20.34 -5.95 4.52
C GLY A 46 19.68 -5.06 3.46
N GLN A 47 18.44 -5.35 3.06
CA GLN A 47 17.73 -4.62 2.01
C GLN A 47 16.82 -3.55 2.62
N LEU A 48 16.73 -2.40 1.96
CA LEU A 48 15.78 -1.36 2.34
C LEU A 48 14.36 -1.83 2.01
N GLU A 49 13.53 -1.94 3.03
CA GLU A 49 12.13 -2.32 2.96
C GLU A 49 11.26 -1.13 3.39
N GLU A 50 10.36 -0.72 2.51
CA GLU A 50 9.31 0.24 2.82
C GLU A 50 8.01 -0.52 3.08
N ARG A 51 7.45 -0.39 4.28
CA ARG A 51 6.14 -0.90 4.63
C ARG A 51 5.13 0.22 4.76
N VAL A 52 4.02 0.09 4.07
CA VAL A 52 2.86 0.97 4.18
C VAL A 52 1.67 0.11 4.61
N ALA A 53 1.19 0.29 5.84
CA ALA A 53 -0.04 -0.32 6.32
C ALA A 53 -1.20 0.66 6.14
N VAL A 54 -2.29 0.18 5.56
CA VAL A 54 -3.51 0.93 5.31
C VAL A 54 -4.65 0.15 5.93
N THR A 55 -5.28 0.74 6.94
CA THR A 55 -6.45 0.19 7.62
C THR A 55 -7.68 1.00 7.23
N ILE A 56 -8.68 0.34 6.63
CA ILE A 56 -9.96 0.94 6.24
C ILE A 56 -11.07 0.17 6.95
N ASN A 57 -11.83 0.83 7.82
CA ASN A 57 -12.91 0.22 8.61
C ASN A 57 -12.46 -1.04 9.39
N GLY A 58 -11.21 -1.05 9.85
CA GLY A 58 -10.61 -2.19 10.56
C GLY A 58 -9.96 -3.24 9.65
N ASP A 59 -10.21 -3.23 8.34
CA ASP A 59 -9.51 -4.10 7.41
C ASP A 59 -8.13 -3.53 7.06
N THR A 60 -7.06 -4.26 7.40
CA THR A 60 -5.68 -3.80 7.24
C THR A 60 -5.04 -4.50 6.05
N THR A 61 -4.50 -3.69 5.14
CA THR A 61 -3.66 -4.11 4.02
C THR A 61 -2.25 -3.56 4.21
N VAL A 62 -1.23 -4.41 4.07
CA VAL A 62 0.18 -4.04 4.19
C VAL A 62 0.85 -4.15 2.83
N TYR A 63 1.45 -3.06 2.37
CA TYR A 63 2.26 -2.98 1.17
C TYR A 63 3.74 -2.97 1.57
N SER A 64 4.48 -4.00 1.22
CA SER A 64 5.92 -4.09 1.49
C SER A 64 6.67 -3.94 0.16
N THR A 65 7.51 -2.91 0.04
CA THR A 65 8.31 -2.66 -1.16
C THR A 65 9.78 -2.90 -0.87
N ILE A 66 10.38 -3.83 -1.61
CA ILE A 66 11.81 -4.16 -1.54
C ILE A 66 12.36 -4.08 -2.96
N ASN A 67 13.42 -3.31 -3.17
CA ASN A 67 14.06 -3.13 -4.49
C ASN A 67 13.08 -2.77 -5.62
N GLY A 68 12.05 -1.96 -5.32
CA GLY A 68 11.03 -1.56 -6.28
C GLY A 68 9.97 -2.62 -6.61
N GLN A 69 10.01 -3.79 -5.97
CA GLN A 69 8.95 -4.79 -6.03
C GLN A 69 8.06 -4.67 -4.80
N THR A 70 6.76 -4.46 -5.02
CA THR A 70 5.77 -4.37 -3.94
C THR A 70 5.00 -5.67 -3.80
N THR A 71 4.98 -6.23 -2.60
CA THR A 71 4.13 -7.34 -2.18
C THR A 71 3.01 -6.82 -1.30
N VAL A 72 1.78 -7.32 -1.51
CA VAL A 72 0.60 -6.91 -0.75
C VAL A 72 0.14 -8.06 0.13
N THR A 73 -0.05 -7.81 1.41
CA THR A 73 -0.60 -8.77 2.38
C THR A 73 -1.74 -8.17 3.19
N ASP A 74 -2.51 -8.99 3.89
CA ASP A 74 -3.36 -8.53 4.99
C ASP A 74 -2.53 -8.20 6.24
N GLY A 75 -3.20 -7.76 7.32
CA GLY A 75 -2.59 -7.49 8.62
C GLY A 75 -2.04 -8.72 9.35
N GLN A 76 -2.37 -9.93 8.87
CA GLN A 76 -1.92 -11.22 9.38
C GLN A 76 -0.74 -11.78 8.58
N GLY A 77 -0.37 -11.15 7.47
CA GLY A 77 0.72 -11.58 6.59
C GLY A 77 0.30 -12.51 5.44
N ASN A 78 -1.00 -12.75 5.23
CA ASN A 78 -1.46 -13.53 4.09
C ASN A 78 -1.41 -12.69 2.80
N PRO A 79 -0.90 -13.23 1.69
CA PRO A 79 -0.87 -12.52 0.41
C PRO A 79 -2.26 -12.08 -0.06
N ARG A 80 -2.36 -10.84 -0.55
CA ARG A 80 -3.56 -10.27 -1.16
C ARG A 80 -3.39 -10.16 -2.69
N PRO A 81 -3.87 -11.15 -3.46
CA PRO A 81 -3.65 -11.19 -4.92
C PRO A 81 -4.46 -10.14 -5.69
N ASP A 82 -5.49 -9.57 -5.07
CA ASP A 82 -6.28 -8.44 -5.58
C ASP A 82 -5.50 -7.11 -5.52
N GLY A 83 -4.39 -7.07 -4.78
CA GLY A 83 -3.57 -5.87 -4.60
C GLY A 83 -4.18 -4.87 -3.61
N GLY A 84 -5.20 -5.29 -2.85
CA GLY A 84 -5.89 -4.46 -1.86
C GLY A 84 -6.62 -3.24 -2.43
N PRO A 85 -6.98 -2.26 -1.59
CA PRO A 85 -7.72 -1.07 -1.99
C PRO A 85 -7.12 -0.28 -3.16
N PHE A 86 -5.79 -0.30 -3.28
CA PHE A 86 -5.05 0.41 -4.32
C PHE A 86 -4.68 -0.46 -5.54
N HIS A 87 -5.10 -1.73 -5.57
CA HIS A 87 -4.84 -2.69 -6.66
C HIS A 87 -3.35 -2.80 -7.04
N VAL A 88 -2.45 -2.65 -6.07
CA VAL A 88 -1.00 -2.67 -6.31
C VAL A 88 -0.56 -4.08 -6.67
N GLY A 89 0.19 -4.23 -7.77
CA GLY A 89 0.67 -5.53 -8.25
C GLY A 89 -0.35 -6.31 -9.10
N ALA A 90 -1.66 -6.08 -8.95
CA ALA A 90 -2.67 -6.63 -9.87
C ALA A 90 -2.50 -6.10 -11.31
N GLN A 91 -1.94 -4.90 -11.46
CA GLN A 91 -1.76 -4.22 -12.75
C GLN A 91 -0.48 -4.63 -13.53
N GLN A 92 0.39 -5.51 -13.00
CA GLN A 92 1.55 -5.98 -13.79
C GLN A 92 1.25 -7.20 -14.68
N ARG A 93 -0.02 -7.62 -14.80
CA ARG A 93 -0.45 -8.67 -15.74
C ARG A 93 -1.36 -8.20 -16.87
N PHE A 94 -1.48 -6.89 -17.12
CA PHE A 94 -2.10 -6.40 -18.35
C PHE A 94 -1.04 -6.07 -19.40
N THR A 95 -0.75 -7.09 -20.23
CA THR A 95 -0.50 -6.97 -21.67
C THR A 95 0.65 -6.06 -22.14
N GLN A 96 1.84 -6.64 -22.32
CA GLN A 96 2.63 -6.36 -23.53
C GLN A 96 2.20 -7.35 -24.63
N ARG A 97 1.17 -7.01 -25.40
CA ARG A 97 1.07 -7.47 -26.79
C ARG A 97 1.38 -6.28 -27.67
N ARG A 98 2.62 -6.21 -28.13
CA ARG A 98 3.00 -5.42 -29.30
C ARG A 98 2.23 -6.00 -30.50
N PHE A 99 1.65 -5.12 -31.31
CA PHE A 99 1.39 -5.37 -32.72
C PHE A 99 2.41 -4.56 -33.52
#